data_AF-A0A7X6I8R8-F1
#
_entry.id   AF-A0A7X6I8R8-F1
#
_cell.length_a   1.000
_cell.length_b   1.000
_cell.length_c   1.000
_cell.angle_alpha   90.00
_cell.angle_beta   90.00
_cell.angle_gamma   90.00
#
_symmetry.space_group_name_H-M   'P 1'
#
loop_
_entity.id
_entity.type
_entity.pdbx_description
1 polymer ?
#
loop_
_entity_poly.entity_id
_entity_poly.type
_entity_poly.pdbx_seq_one_letter_code
_entity_poly.pdbx_strand_id
1 'polypeptide(L)'
;MTVPSERTRALLYTYELLRRLQDPLETPRVPRWLRGHAKELLRHYPDHSSIQLAHKALPHLFGPIPGYGERSSPGDLQDSND
;
A
#
# COMPACT_ATOMS: atom_id res chain seq x y z
N MET A 1 -6.82 -0.60 -20.96
CA MET A 1 -6.31 -1.62 -20.03
C MET A 1 -5.64 -0.91 -18.86
N THR A 2 -5.75 -1.45 -17.65
CA THR A 2 -5.07 -0.92 -16.44
C THR A 2 -3.56 -1.10 -16.56
N VAL A 3 -2.77 -0.05 -16.33
CA VAL A 3 -1.30 -0.15 -16.34
C VAL A 3 -0.77 -0.69 -14.99
N PRO A 4 0.45 -1.26 -14.92
CA PRO A 4 0.96 -1.86 -13.69
C PRO A 4 0.97 -0.92 -12.48
N SER A 5 1.30 0.35 -12.68
CA SER A 5 1.27 1.36 -11.62
C SER A 5 -0.14 1.63 -11.10
N GLU A 6 -1.16 1.56 -11.95
CA GLU A 6 -2.57 1.68 -11.54
C GLU A 6 -3.00 0.48 -10.69
N ARG A 7 -2.56 -0.75 -11.01
CA ARG A 7 -2.84 -1.93 -10.17
C ARG A 7 -2.21 -1.79 -8.78
N THR A 8 -0.95 -1.38 -8.71
CA THR A 8 -0.28 -1.14 -7.43
C THR A 8 -1.01 -0.07 -6.62
N ARG A 9 -1.39 1.06 -7.24
CA ARG A 9 -2.18 2.10 -6.58
C ARG A 9 -3.53 1.60 -6.09
N ALA A 10 -4.23 0.79 -6.89
CA ALA A 10 -5.50 0.20 -6.48
C ALA A 10 -5.34 -0.65 -5.22
N LEU A 11 -4.29 -1.49 -5.14
CA LEU A 11 -4.00 -2.26 -3.94
C LEU A 11 -3.77 -1.35 -2.72
N LEU A 12 -2.89 -0.35 -2.86
CA LEU A 12 -2.57 0.58 -1.77
C LEU A 12 -3.80 1.37 -1.29
N TYR A 13 -4.62 1.87 -2.21
CA TYR A 13 -5.80 2.65 -1.85
C TYR A 13 -6.89 1.81 -1.21
N THR A 14 -7.05 0.55 -1.62
CA THR A 14 -7.97 -0.36 -0.95
C THR A 14 -7.47 -0.70 0.45
N TYR A 15 -6.16 -0.93 0.64
CA TYR A 15 -5.59 -1.13 1.98
C TYR A 15 -5.91 0.06 2.90
N GLU A 16 -5.65 1.28 2.43
CA GLU A 16 -5.97 2.51 3.19
C GLU A 16 -7.46 2.69 3.43
N LEU A 17 -8.32 2.42 2.44
CA LEU A 17 -9.77 2.46 2.61
C LEU A 17 -10.21 1.50 3.74
N LEU A 18 -9.77 0.24 3.69
CA LEU A 18 -10.10 -0.77 4.71
C LEU A 18 -9.59 -0.37 6.10
N ARG A 19 -8.42 0.27 6.18
CA ARG A 19 -7.89 0.84 7.44
C ARG A 19 -8.80 1.96 7.96
N ARG A 20 -9.13 2.94 7.12
CA ARG A 20 -9.96 4.10 7.50
C ARG A 20 -11.39 3.73 7.87
N LEU A 21 -11.97 2.73 7.21
CA LEU A 21 -13.30 2.21 7.54
C LEU A 21 -13.38 1.64 8.98
N GLN A 22 -12.26 1.22 9.55
CA GLN A 22 -12.25 0.71 10.93
C GLN A 22 -12.31 1.83 11.97
N ASP A 23 -11.91 3.05 11.62
CA ASP A 23 -11.92 4.20 12.52
C ASP A 23 -13.29 4.91 12.52
N PRO A 24 -14.03 4.89 13.65
CA PRO A 24 -15.31 5.57 13.75
C PRO A 24 -15.22 7.09 13.75
N LEU A 25 -14.07 7.69 14.06
CA LEU A 25 -13.86 9.14 13.97
C LEU A 25 -13.66 9.58 12.52
N GLU A 26 -12.93 8.80 11.72
CA GLU A 26 -12.74 9.11 10.30
C GLU A 26 -14.00 8.84 9.47
N THR A 27 -14.80 7.83 9.84
CA THR A 27 -15.95 7.39 9.04
C THR A 27 -17.24 7.24 9.87
N PRO A 28 -17.74 8.29 10.54
CA PRO A 28 -18.75 8.19 11.61
C PRO A 28 -20.10 7.55 11.23
N ARG A 29 -20.49 7.61 9.96
CA ARG A 29 -21.78 7.07 9.48
C ARG A 29 -21.70 5.61 9.00
N VAL A 30 -20.52 4.98 9.08
CA VAL A 30 -20.34 3.59 8.65
C VAL A 30 -20.91 2.61 9.70
N PRO A 31 -21.83 1.71 9.30
CA PRO A 31 -22.40 0.71 10.21
C PRO A 31 -21.36 -0.24 10.80
N ARG A 32 -21.59 -0.70 12.04
CA ARG A 32 -20.67 -1.61 12.75
C ARG A 32 -20.35 -2.88 11.97
N TRP A 33 -21.34 -3.47 11.29
CA TRP A 33 -21.14 -4.70 10.51
C TRP A 33 -20.12 -4.49 9.37
N LEU A 34 -20.16 -3.33 8.71
CA LEU A 34 -19.26 -3.01 7.60
C LEU A 34 -17.83 -2.77 8.10
N ARG A 35 -17.66 -2.18 9.29
CA ARG A 35 -16.34 -2.08 9.94
C ARG A 35 -15.76 -3.45 10.27
N GLY A 36 -16.61 -4.36 10.74
CA GLY A 36 -16.24 -5.76 10.99
C GLY A 36 -15.70 -6.43 9.73
N HIS A 37 -16.43 -6.31 8.62
CA HIS A 37 -16.00 -6.84 7.32
C HIS A 37 -14.69 -6.21 6.85
N ALA A 38 -14.53 -4.89 7.00
CA ALA A 38 -13.29 -4.21 6.62
C ALA A 38 -12.08 -4.74 7.41
N LYS A 39 -12.27 -5.00 8.71
CA LYS A 39 -11.25 -5.59 9.59
C LYS A 39 -10.88 -7.02 9.17
N GLU A 40 -11.88 -7.85 8.85
CA GLU A 40 -11.66 -9.23 8.40
C GLU A 40 -10.93 -9.29 7.06
N LEU A 41 -11.32 -8.45 6.10
CA LEU A 41 -10.63 -8.34 4.81
C LEU A 41 -9.20 -7.86 4.98
N LEU A 42 -8.96 -6.80 5.77
CA LEU A 42 -7.64 -6.22 5.95
C LEU A 42 -6.62 -7.24 6.50
N ARG A 43 -7.06 -8.20 7.32
CA ARG A 43 -6.20 -9.27 7.87
C ARG A 43 -5.52 -10.11 6.78
N HIS A 44 -6.16 -10.25 5.62
CA HIS A 44 -5.69 -11.07 4.51
C HIS A 44 -5.34 -10.23 3.27
N TYR A 45 -5.52 -8.91 3.35
CA TYR A 45 -5.22 -8.01 2.26
C TYR A 45 -3.71 -7.79 2.15
N PRO A 46 -3.12 -7.76 0.95
CA PRO A 46 -1.68 -7.58 0.80
C PRO A 46 -1.24 -6.23 1.39
N ASP A 47 -0.21 -6.28 2.24
CA ASP A 47 0.44 -5.11 2.81
C ASP A 47 1.52 -4.55 1.87
N HIS A 48 2.17 -3.46 2.26
CA HIS A 48 3.21 -2.83 1.46
C HIS A 48 4.37 -3.79 1.14
N SER A 49 4.76 -4.66 2.07
CA SER A 49 5.84 -5.62 1.84
C SER A 49 5.47 -6.67 0.79
N SER A 50 4.25 -7.22 0.86
CA SER A 50 3.71 -8.18 -0.09
C SER A 50 3.53 -7.58 -1.48
N ILE A 51 3.04 -6.35 -1.58
CA ILE A 51 2.88 -5.63 -2.85
C ILE A 51 4.26 -5.37 -3.49
N GLN A 52 5.27 -5.02 -2.70
CA GLN A 52 6.62 -4.84 -3.23
C GLN A 52 7.18 -6.16 -3.76
N LEU A 53 6.99 -7.26 -3.03
CA LEU A 53 7.41 -8.58 -3.49
C LEU A 53 6.73 -8.96 -4.81
N ALA A 54 5.43 -8.66 -4.95
CA ALA A 54 4.69 -8.88 -6.20
C ALA A 54 5.24 -8.06 -7.36
N HIS A 55 5.62 -6.80 -7.15
CA HIS A 55 6.31 -5.98 -8.16
C HIS A 55 7.67 -6.59 -8.56
N LYS A 56 8.48 -7.02 -7.58
CA LYS A 56 9.77 -7.68 -7.85
C LYS A 56 9.62 -8.96 -8.67
N ALA A 57 8.59 -9.77 -8.37
CA ALA A 57 8.33 -11.02 -9.07
C ALA A 57 7.66 -10.83 -10.45
N LEU A 58 6.76 -9.85 -10.57
CA LEU A 58 5.88 -9.67 -11.74
C LEU A 58 5.77 -8.18 -12.12
N PRO A 59 6.87 -7.53 -12.57
CA PRO A 59 6.90 -6.09 -12.82
C PRO A 59 5.99 -5.63 -13.99
N HIS A 60 5.66 -6.55 -14.90
CA HIS A 60 4.73 -6.31 -16.00
C HIS A 60 3.26 -6.30 -15.56
N LEU A 61 2.95 -6.80 -14.36
CA LEU A 61 1.60 -6.76 -13.76
C LEU A 61 1.49 -5.70 -12.67
N PHE A 62 2.51 -5.55 -11.83
CA PHE A 62 2.52 -4.61 -10.71
C PHE A 62 3.65 -3.61 -10.86
N GLY A 63 3.33 -2.31 -10.80
CA GLY A 63 4.33 -1.24 -10.78
C GLY A 63 4.98 -1.07 -9.42
N PRO A 64 6.04 -0.25 -9.31
CA PRO A 64 6.70 0.01 -8.04
C PRO A 64 5.76 0.73 -7.06
N ILE A 65 5.93 0.49 -5.76
CA ILE A 65 5.27 1.27 -4.73
C ILE A 65 5.96 2.65 -4.65
N PRO A 66 5.22 3.77 -4.79
CA PRO A 66 5.81 5.10 -4.66
C PRO A 66 6.48 5.31 -3.30
N GLY A 67 7.73 5.79 -3.29
CA GLY A 67 8.50 6.05 -2.06
C GLY A 67 8.96 4.80 -1.30
N TYR A 68 8.72 3.59 -1.82
CA TYR A 68 9.24 2.36 -1.24
C TYR A 68 10.65 2.09 -1.78
N GLY A 69 11.66 2.25 -0.93
CA GLY A 69 13.08 2.07 -1.29
C GLY A 69 13.91 3.35 -1.27
N GLU A 70 13.29 4.54 -1.31
CA GLU A 70 14.01 5.82 -1.18
C GLU A 70 14.56 6.07 0.24
N ARG A 71 14.06 5.33 1.25
CA ARG A 71 14.54 5.41 2.65
C ARG A 71 15.47 4.27 3.05
N SER A 72 16.12 3.60 2.09
CA SER A 72 16.97 2.44 2.38
C SER A 72 18.29 2.39 1.61
N SER A 73 18.81 3.55 1.20
CA SER A 73 20.26 3.70 0.96
C SER A 73 20.87 4.52 2.10
N PRO A 74 21.50 3.90 3.11
CA PRO A 74 22.44 4.57 4.01
C PRO A 74 23.76 4.99 3.29
N GLY A 75 23.77 5.10 1.95
CA GLY A 75 24.96 5.24 1.13
C GLY A 75 25.02 6.49 0.24
N ASP A 76 23.94 7.28 0.15
CA ASP A 76 23.90 8.46 -0.74
C ASP A 76 24.29 9.77 -0.04
N LEU A 77 24.92 9.70 1.14
CA LEU A 77 25.42 10.86 1.93
C LEU A 77 26.94 10.96 1.95
N GLN A 78 27.63 10.33 1.00
CA GLN A 78 29.08 10.41 0.88
C GLN A 78 29.42 10.74 -0.58
N ASP A 79 29.28 12.02 -0.93
CA ASP A 79 30.08 12.70 -1.95
C ASP A 79 29.67 14.18 -1.98
N SER A 80 30.05 14.89 -0.93
CA SER A 80 30.12 16.36 -0.94
C SER A 80 31.24 16.79 0.00
N ASN A 81 32.46 16.48 -0.41
CA ASN A 81 33.68 17.16 -0.02
C ASN A 81 34.68 16.98 -1.16
N ASP A 82 34.58 17.88 -2.15
CA ASP A 82 35.68 18.36 -2.98
C ASP A 82 35.41 19.84 -3.26
#